data_AF-A0AAV9IXX7-F1
#
_entry.id   AF-A0AAV9IXX7-F1
#
_cell.length_a   1.000
_cell.length_b   1.000
_cell.length_c   1.000
_cell.angle_alpha   90.00
_cell.angle_beta   90.00
_cell.angle_gamma   90.00
#
_symmetry.space_group_name_H-M   'P 1'
#
loop_
_entity.id
_entity.type
_entity.pdbx_description
1 polymer ?
#
loop_
_entity_poly.entity_id
_entity_poly.type
_entity_poly.pdbx_seq_one_letter_code
_entity_poly.pdbx_strand_id
1 'polypeptide(L)'
;MKGQLPSPFSDDPQQGPAVRPLPPILRATKPGTWAHDTVSRRLREEILTRVFRENTFFAPDIIERLRELDEELAGAEHTNLRFLRALPSGSAEPPDLRMWNDHILPQFISCTWLNAPWCVSEFYFYRRIMEAVEFFETRWDPFRIQKRLAVTTSMDTFAAYAVQVYSLFNEPETLEPEEVEEVFKMFLRISLGGNQMDLSLWPVGSGSSGGGMTAARVAPYSLMDEEELAKTGAVAATGAGAGPDSEGLSGIADDDEDLDEDDEEAGATDSDNERAMRLLVDESDAVWQYIAARKPLAHVGMIVDNAGFELFSDLLLADTLITFGLARQVTLHLKGHPTFVSDAIEADVLWLLERMALGSGSVCDELATLAGRWLQHLGEGRWVTREDLYWAQPFPFWEMPPGIRSSIASQDLVFVKGDANYRRLLGDRDWPLDTPFADVVAYWPRGLCALRALKAELGCGLRARDIQRCQAMDPKWMVNGQWAVVQFFVGAQQQPPPPPLGATPAAAEPAQAARRPSPPSEVPDDIDL
;
A
#
# COMPACT_ATOMS: atom_id res chain seq x y z
N MET A 1 -7.27 -4.94 31.47
CA MET A 1 -8.50 -4.15 31.29
C MET A 1 -9.66 -5.11 31.11
N LYS A 2 -10.70 -5.05 31.96
CA LYS A 2 -11.91 -5.88 31.88
C LYS A 2 -12.99 -5.16 31.08
N GLY A 3 -12.80 -5.05 29.77
CA GLY A 3 -13.89 -4.78 28.83
C GLY A 3 -14.18 -6.08 28.09
N GLN A 4 -15.45 -6.47 27.97
CA GLN A 4 -15.83 -7.62 27.16
C GLN A 4 -15.50 -7.28 25.70
N LEU A 5 -14.63 -8.06 25.05
CA LEU A 5 -14.34 -7.89 23.63
C LEU A 5 -15.63 -8.18 22.84
N PRO A 6 -15.91 -7.41 21.77
CA PRO A 6 -17.06 -7.69 20.92
C PRO A 6 -16.94 -9.10 20.34
N SER A 7 -18.08 -9.73 20.05
CA SER A 7 -18.08 -10.97 19.26
C SER A 7 -17.44 -10.68 17.91
N PRO A 8 -16.43 -11.45 17.46
CA PRO A 8 -15.86 -11.26 16.13
C PRO A 8 -16.94 -11.21 15.04
N PHE A 9 -16.81 -10.24 14.12
CA PHE A 9 -17.75 -9.98 13.03
C PHE A 9 -19.16 -9.62 13.51
N SER A 10 -19.25 -8.89 14.62
CA SER A 10 -20.50 -8.32 15.11
C SER A 10 -20.97 -7.21 14.16
N ASP A 11 -22.21 -7.30 13.70
CA ASP A 11 -22.87 -6.25 12.91
C ASP A 11 -23.32 -5.08 13.82
N ASP A 12 -22.44 -4.56 14.68
CA ASP A 12 -22.77 -3.48 15.63
C ASP A 12 -23.02 -2.16 14.86
N PRO A 13 -24.26 -1.62 14.88
CA PRO A 13 -24.61 -0.39 14.18
C PRO A 13 -23.88 0.85 14.73
N GLN A 14 -23.38 0.83 15.97
CA GLN A 14 -22.74 1.98 16.62
C GLN A 14 -21.24 2.06 16.36
N GLN A 15 -20.63 0.98 15.89
CA GLN A 15 -19.17 0.88 15.78
C GLN A 15 -18.69 0.65 14.36
N GLY A 16 -19.54 0.16 13.45
CA GLY A 16 -19.16 -0.20 12.07
C GLY A 16 -19.64 0.76 10.97
N PRO A 17 -19.58 0.30 9.70
CA PRO A 17 -19.99 1.07 8.51
C PRO A 17 -21.38 1.70 8.61
N ALA A 18 -21.59 2.84 7.93
CA ALA A 18 -22.90 3.51 7.93
C ALA A 18 -23.94 2.76 7.09
N VAL A 19 -23.50 2.05 6.05
CA VAL A 19 -24.37 1.26 5.16
C VAL A 19 -24.92 0.04 5.88
N ARG A 20 -26.24 -0.17 5.79
CA ARG A 20 -26.95 -1.31 6.41
C ARG A 20 -28.03 -1.87 5.47
N PRO A 21 -28.31 -3.20 5.51
CA PRO A 21 -27.54 -4.24 6.22
C PRO A 21 -26.12 -4.39 5.67
N LEU A 22 -25.20 -4.96 6.44
CA LEU A 22 -23.85 -5.24 5.93
C LEU A 22 -23.91 -6.32 4.83
N PRO A 23 -23.11 -6.20 3.74
CA PRO A 23 -23.03 -7.25 2.75
C PRO A 23 -22.49 -8.56 3.35
N PRO A 24 -22.72 -9.71 2.69
CA PRO A 24 -22.18 -10.98 3.14
C PRO A 24 -20.66 -10.97 3.29
N ILE A 25 -20.17 -11.68 4.31
CA ILE A 25 -18.73 -11.92 4.50
C ILE A 25 -18.25 -12.88 3.41
N LEU A 26 -17.08 -12.58 2.82
CA LEU A 26 -16.44 -13.43 1.84
C LEU A 26 -15.99 -14.75 2.47
N ARG A 27 -16.18 -15.83 1.72
CA ARG A 27 -15.78 -17.19 2.08
C ARG A 27 -15.10 -17.83 0.87
N ALA A 28 -14.34 -18.88 1.11
CA ALA A 28 -13.61 -19.60 0.08
C ALA A 28 -14.43 -20.75 -0.55
N THR A 29 -15.76 -20.73 -0.45
CA THR A 29 -16.65 -21.83 -0.86
C THR A 29 -17.01 -21.86 -2.34
N LYS A 30 -16.69 -20.82 -3.11
CA LYS A 30 -17.09 -20.70 -4.53
C LYS A 30 -15.90 -21.02 -5.44
N PRO A 31 -15.87 -22.17 -6.12
CA PRO A 31 -14.80 -22.49 -7.07
C PRO A 31 -14.61 -21.40 -8.13
N GLY A 32 -13.36 -21.17 -8.51
CA GLY A 32 -12.96 -20.16 -9.49
C GLY A 32 -12.77 -18.75 -8.92
N THR A 33 -13.14 -18.48 -7.66
CA THR A 33 -12.79 -17.22 -6.99
C THR A 33 -11.36 -17.27 -6.46
N TRP A 34 -10.79 -16.09 -6.25
CA TRP A 34 -9.48 -15.93 -5.63
C TRP A 34 -9.45 -16.42 -4.19
N ALA A 35 -10.54 -16.19 -3.43
CA ALA A 35 -10.68 -16.70 -2.08
C ALA A 35 -10.63 -18.24 -2.04
N HIS A 36 -11.34 -18.89 -2.97
CA HIS A 36 -11.31 -20.35 -3.08
C HIS A 36 -9.92 -20.85 -3.44
N ASP A 37 -9.30 -20.34 -4.51
CA ASP A 37 -7.94 -20.76 -4.91
C ASP A 37 -6.91 -20.54 -3.80
N THR A 38 -7.05 -19.44 -3.07
CA THR A 38 -6.17 -19.13 -1.93
C THR A 38 -6.24 -20.24 -0.88
N VAL A 39 -7.43 -20.56 -0.38
CA VAL A 39 -7.58 -21.53 0.72
C VAL A 39 -7.47 -22.98 0.27
N SER A 40 -8.00 -23.33 -0.90
CA SER A 40 -8.00 -24.72 -1.40
C SER A 40 -6.63 -25.17 -1.91
N ARG A 41 -5.76 -24.23 -2.29
CA ARG A 41 -4.51 -24.54 -2.99
C ARG A 41 -3.32 -23.74 -2.46
N ARG A 42 -3.35 -22.41 -2.56
CA ARG A 42 -2.14 -21.57 -2.35
C ARG A 42 -1.56 -21.66 -0.94
N LEU A 43 -2.40 -21.68 0.10
CA LEU A 43 -1.93 -21.81 1.49
C LEU A 43 -1.06 -23.06 1.68
N ARG A 44 -1.47 -24.20 1.11
CA ARG A 44 -0.78 -25.49 1.24
C ARG A 44 0.35 -25.65 0.22
N GLU A 45 0.02 -25.57 -1.05
CA GLU A 45 0.89 -25.96 -2.16
C GLU A 45 1.98 -24.92 -2.46
N GLU A 46 1.72 -23.64 -2.16
CA GLU A 46 2.70 -22.57 -2.38
C GLU A 46 3.37 -22.20 -1.06
N ILE A 47 2.59 -21.79 -0.06
CA ILE A 47 3.13 -21.14 1.14
C ILE A 47 3.70 -22.17 2.12
N LEU A 48 2.90 -23.16 2.55
CA LEU A 48 3.36 -24.18 3.50
C LEU A 48 4.47 -25.05 2.92
N THR A 49 4.34 -25.46 1.65
CA THR A 49 5.40 -26.18 0.92
C THR A 49 6.73 -25.42 0.94
N ARG A 50 6.67 -24.09 0.79
CA ARG A 50 7.86 -23.24 0.88
C ARG A 50 8.42 -23.15 2.29
N VAL A 51 7.59 -23.15 3.33
CA VAL A 51 8.04 -23.23 4.73
C VAL A 51 8.88 -24.49 4.95
N PHE A 52 8.44 -25.65 4.46
CA PHE A 52 9.23 -26.89 4.53
C PHE A 52 10.57 -26.76 3.79
N ARG A 53 10.55 -26.22 2.57
CA ARG A 53 11.75 -26.11 1.72
C ARG A 53 12.80 -25.16 2.30
N GLU A 54 12.38 -24.05 2.90
CA GLU A 54 13.28 -23.00 3.39
C GLU A 54 13.73 -23.20 4.84
N ASN A 55 13.13 -24.15 5.57
CA ASN A 55 13.42 -24.41 6.98
C ASN A 55 13.80 -25.87 7.27
N THR A 56 14.75 -26.42 6.50
CA THR A 56 15.17 -27.84 6.57
C THR A 56 15.84 -28.27 7.87
N PHE A 57 16.14 -27.33 8.76
CA PHE A 57 16.80 -27.56 10.06
C PHE A 57 15.80 -27.66 11.22
N PHE A 58 14.48 -27.58 10.97
CA PHE A 58 13.49 -27.72 12.01
C PHE A 58 13.56 -29.08 12.72
N ALA A 59 13.31 -29.05 14.03
CA ALA A 59 13.27 -30.25 14.85
C ALA A 59 12.14 -31.19 14.39
N PRO A 60 12.28 -32.53 14.57
CA PRO A 60 11.29 -33.49 14.08
C PRO A 60 9.85 -33.23 14.57
N ASP A 61 9.70 -32.71 15.78
CA ASP A 61 8.40 -32.39 16.36
C ASP A 61 7.74 -31.15 15.73
N ILE A 62 8.52 -30.13 15.34
CA ILE A 62 8.04 -28.99 14.53
C ILE A 62 7.59 -29.48 13.16
N ILE A 63 8.39 -30.35 12.52
CA ILE A 63 8.06 -30.93 11.21
C ILE A 63 6.74 -31.70 11.29
N GLU A 64 6.53 -32.47 12.36
CA GLU A 64 5.28 -33.20 12.55
C GLU A 64 4.08 -32.27 12.70
N ARG A 65 4.19 -31.20 13.50
CA ARG A 65 3.14 -30.17 13.62
C ARG A 65 2.82 -29.48 12.29
N LEU A 66 3.82 -29.24 11.45
CA LEU A 66 3.61 -28.68 10.11
C LEU A 66 2.95 -29.70 9.16
N ARG A 67 3.24 -31.00 9.29
CA ARG A 67 2.56 -32.06 8.51
C ARG A 67 1.11 -32.23 8.90
N GLU A 68 0.79 -32.14 10.19
CA GLU A 68 -0.61 -32.11 10.63
C GLU A 68 -1.37 -30.95 9.98
N LEU A 69 -0.76 -29.76 9.90
CA LEU A 69 -1.36 -28.62 9.17
C LEU A 69 -1.48 -28.90 7.66
N ASP A 70 -0.50 -29.56 7.04
CA ASP A 70 -0.57 -29.96 5.63
C ASP A 70 -1.76 -30.90 5.35
N GLU A 71 -1.95 -31.91 6.20
CA GLU A 71 -3.05 -32.87 6.11
C GLU A 71 -4.41 -32.18 6.30
N GLU A 72 -4.51 -31.26 7.27
CA GLU A 72 -5.73 -30.49 7.48
C GLU A 72 -6.11 -29.67 6.25
N LEU A 73 -5.14 -29.01 5.61
CA LEU A 73 -5.34 -28.21 4.39
C LEU A 73 -5.57 -29.09 3.15
N ALA A 74 -4.99 -30.28 3.08
CA ALA A 74 -5.29 -31.24 2.01
C ALA A 74 -6.78 -31.60 2.00
N GLY A 75 -7.40 -31.64 3.19
CA GLY A 75 -8.83 -31.77 3.38
C GLY A 75 -9.58 -30.46 3.60
N ALA A 76 -9.12 -29.31 3.09
CA ALA A 76 -9.68 -27.97 3.43
C ALA A 76 -11.22 -27.85 3.35
N GLU A 77 -11.85 -28.58 2.42
CA GLU A 77 -13.32 -28.59 2.29
C GLU A 77 -14.03 -29.31 3.45
N HIS A 78 -13.40 -30.30 4.05
CA HIS A 78 -14.00 -31.25 5.01
C HIS A 78 -13.39 -31.18 6.42
N THR A 79 -12.21 -30.58 6.57
CA THR A 79 -11.52 -30.45 7.84
C THR A 79 -12.01 -29.21 8.57
N ASN A 80 -12.55 -29.40 9.76
CA ASN A 80 -12.95 -28.30 10.64
C ASN A 80 -11.75 -27.58 11.26
N LEU A 81 -11.89 -26.28 11.51
CA LEU A 81 -10.93 -25.54 12.32
C LEU A 81 -10.91 -26.09 13.75
N ARG A 82 -9.77 -25.95 14.43
CA ARG A 82 -9.60 -26.41 15.82
C ARG A 82 -9.08 -25.30 16.73
N PHE A 83 -9.27 -25.45 18.03
CA PHE A 83 -8.55 -24.65 19.01
C PHE A 83 -7.04 -24.80 18.85
N LEU A 84 -6.33 -23.72 19.12
CA LEU A 84 -4.87 -23.74 19.21
C LEU A 84 -4.45 -24.52 20.46
N ARG A 85 -3.36 -25.25 20.35
CA ARG A 85 -2.77 -26.07 21.41
C ARG A 85 -2.21 -25.16 22.49
N ALA A 86 -2.48 -25.53 23.74
CA ALA A 86 -1.68 -25.03 24.85
C ALA A 86 -0.28 -25.64 24.75
N LEU A 87 0.74 -24.85 25.09
CA LEU A 87 2.11 -25.37 25.17
C LEU A 87 2.22 -26.36 26.36
N PRO A 88 3.22 -27.27 26.35
CA PRO A 88 3.46 -28.20 27.45
C PRO A 88 3.57 -27.49 28.81
N SER A 89 3.25 -28.21 29.89
CA SER A 89 3.34 -27.70 31.25
C SER A 89 4.76 -27.20 31.56
N GLY A 90 4.92 -25.87 31.70
CA GLY A 90 6.20 -25.22 31.97
C GLY A 90 6.58 -24.13 30.97
N SER A 91 6.01 -24.14 29.76
CA SER A 91 6.18 -23.05 28.78
C SER A 91 5.27 -21.87 29.12
N ALA A 92 5.72 -20.66 28.80
CA ALA A 92 4.89 -19.46 28.90
C ALA A 92 3.77 -19.53 27.87
N GLU A 93 2.52 -19.29 28.29
CA GLU A 93 1.37 -19.23 27.38
C GLU A 93 1.60 -18.16 26.29
N PRO A 94 1.42 -18.48 24.99
CA PRO A 94 1.51 -17.48 23.93
C PRO A 94 0.59 -16.29 24.22
N PRO A 95 1.06 -15.04 24.02
CA PRO A 95 0.34 -13.85 24.48
C PRO A 95 -1.01 -13.64 23.80
N ASP A 96 -1.23 -14.20 22.59
CA ASP A 96 -2.49 -14.16 21.87
C ASP A 96 -3.35 -15.43 22.00
N LEU A 97 -2.90 -16.46 22.73
CA LEU A 97 -3.58 -17.77 22.75
C LEU A 97 -5.04 -17.63 23.20
N ARG A 98 -5.26 -16.85 24.27
CA ARG A 98 -6.61 -16.57 24.78
C ARG A 98 -7.46 -15.77 23.82
N MET A 99 -6.87 -14.81 23.10
CA MET A 99 -7.60 -14.07 22.07
C MET A 99 -8.14 -15.03 21.01
N TRP A 100 -7.30 -15.96 20.55
CA TRP A 100 -7.71 -16.97 19.58
C TRP A 100 -8.71 -17.97 20.15
N ASN A 101 -8.41 -18.61 21.28
CA ASN A 101 -9.22 -19.72 21.80
C ASN A 101 -10.49 -19.27 22.52
N ASP A 102 -10.48 -18.11 23.19
CA ASP A 102 -11.63 -17.66 23.99
C ASP A 102 -12.55 -16.71 23.22
N HIS A 103 -12.04 -16.03 22.18
CA HIS A 103 -12.80 -14.99 21.46
C HIS A 103 -13.01 -15.28 19.97
N ILE A 104 -11.95 -15.66 19.23
CA ILE A 104 -12.05 -15.84 17.76
C ILE A 104 -12.64 -17.21 17.40
N LEU A 105 -11.95 -18.29 17.77
CA LEU A 105 -12.25 -19.64 17.33
C LEU A 105 -13.58 -20.25 17.81
N PRO A 106 -14.15 -19.91 18.98
CA PRO A 106 -15.41 -20.52 19.43
C PRO A 106 -16.55 -20.44 18.42
N GLN A 107 -16.58 -19.41 17.56
CA GLN A 107 -17.59 -19.24 16.52
C GLN A 107 -17.31 -20.03 15.23
N PHE A 108 -16.07 -20.50 15.04
CA PHE A 108 -15.59 -21.05 13.78
C PHE A 108 -15.04 -22.49 13.88
N ILE A 109 -14.97 -23.11 15.06
CA ILE A 109 -14.52 -24.51 15.20
C ILE A 109 -15.45 -25.55 14.52
N SER A 110 -16.67 -25.16 14.18
CA SER A 110 -17.60 -25.98 13.38
C SER A 110 -17.49 -25.71 11.88
N CYS A 111 -16.73 -24.68 11.50
CA CYS A 111 -16.46 -24.33 10.12
C CYS A 111 -15.27 -25.14 9.59
N THR A 112 -15.29 -25.45 8.29
CA THR A 112 -14.14 -25.96 7.56
C THR A 112 -13.27 -24.80 7.07
N TRP A 113 -12.06 -25.10 6.58
CA TRP A 113 -11.19 -24.07 6.03
C TRP A 113 -11.85 -23.27 4.90
N LEU A 114 -12.61 -23.93 4.02
CA LEU A 114 -13.31 -23.25 2.92
C LEU A 114 -14.52 -22.44 3.38
N ASN A 115 -15.27 -22.95 4.37
CA ASN A 115 -16.54 -22.36 4.74
C ASN A 115 -16.44 -21.32 5.86
N ALA A 116 -15.34 -21.21 6.62
CA ALA A 116 -15.12 -20.08 7.51
C ALA A 116 -14.99 -18.76 6.72
N PRO A 117 -15.16 -17.58 7.36
CA PRO A 117 -14.80 -16.31 6.74
C PRO A 117 -13.38 -16.36 6.16
N TRP A 118 -13.18 -15.86 4.94
CA TRP A 118 -11.92 -16.00 4.21
C TRP A 118 -10.75 -15.41 5.00
N CYS A 119 -10.89 -14.19 5.51
CA CYS A 119 -9.92 -13.59 6.43
C CYS A 119 -9.65 -14.46 7.67
N VAL A 120 -10.65 -15.10 8.28
CA VAL A 120 -10.41 -15.99 9.44
C VAL A 120 -9.52 -17.16 9.04
N SER A 121 -9.82 -17.85 7.93
CA SER A 121 -9.02 -18.98 7.44
C SER A 121 -7.58 -18.60 7.15
N GLU A 122 -7.34 -17.46 6.48
CA GLU A 122 -5.98 -17.00 6.16
C GLU A 122 -5.18 -16.61 7.40
N PHE A 123 -5.72 -15.76 8.28
CA PHE A 123 -5.02 -15.38 9.51
C PHE A 123 -4.79 -16.59 10.42
N TYR A 124 -5.76 -17.50 10.48
CA TYR A 124 -5.63 -18.74 11.24
C TYR A 124 -4.53 -19.64 10.68
N PHE A 125 -4.39 -19.76 9.35
CA PHE A 125 -3.29 -20.48 8.73
C PHE A 125 -1.92 -19.96 9.19
N TYR A 126 -1.68 -18.64 9.15
CA TYR A 126 -0.41 -18.09 9.62
C TYR A 126 -0.21 -18.31 11.12
N ARG A 127 -1.28 -18.17 11.92
CA ARG A 127 -1.21 -18.45 13.35
C ARG A 127 -0.93 -19.93 13.66
N ARG A 128 -1.40 -20.85 12.81
CA ARG A 128 -1.11 -22.29 12.87
C ARG A 128 0.33 -22.62 12.49
N ILE A 129 0.94 -21.88 11.58
CA ILE A 129 2.39 -21.95 11.37
C ILE A 129 3.12 -21.45 12.62
N MET A 130 2.71 -20.32 13.21
CA MET A 130 3.34 -19.79 14.44
C MET A 130 3.20 -20.75 15.63
N GLU A 131 2.07 -21.47 15.71
CA GLU A 131 1.88 -22.58 16.67
C GLU A 131 2.86 -23.72 16.40
N ALA A 132 2.98 -24.17 15.15
CA ALA A 132 3.83 -25.30 14.78
C ALA A 132 5.32 -25.03 15.03
N VAL A 133 5.81 -23.82 14.73
CA VAL A 133 7.23 -23.42 14.92
C VAL A 133 7.52 -22.81 16.29
N GLU A 134 6.51 -22.77 17.18
CA GLU A 134 6.61 -22.23 18.54
C GLU A 134 7.19 -20.80 18.56
N PHE A 135 6.75 -19.94 17.64
CA PHE A 135 7.34 -18.62 17.41
C PHE A 135 7.50 -17.78 18.68
N PHE A 136 6.54 -17.84 19.61
CA PHE A 136 6.59 -17.05 20.84
C PHE A 136 7.68 -17.49 21.83
N GLU A 137 8.22 -18.70 21.66
CA GLU A 137 9.37 -19.21 22.41
C GLU A 137 10.65 -19.10 21.58
N THR A 138 10.62 -19.56 20.32
CA THR A 138 11.81 -19.64 19.45
C THR A 138 12.20 -18.32 18.81
N ARG A 139 11.25 -17.39 18.69
CA ARG A 139 11.34 -16.14 17.90
C ARG A 139 11.76 -16.37 16.44
N TRP A 140 11.55 -17.58 15.94
CA TRP A 140 11.97 -17.94 14.60
C TRP A 140 10.95 -17.54 13.54
N ASP A 141 11.30 -16.59 12.68
CA ASP A 141 10.50 -16.25 11.50
C ASP A 141 10.74 -17.29 10.38
N PRO A 142 9.72 -18.12 10.04
CA PRO A 142 9.83 -19.14 8.99
C PRO A 142 9.86 -18.54 7.56
N PHE A 143 9.56 -17.24 7.41
CA PHE A 143 9.53 -16.52 6.13
C PHE A 143 10.73 -15.59 5.94
N ARG A 144 11.65 -15.50 6.93
CA ARG A 144 12.77 -14.54 6.88
C ARG A 144 13.62 -14.64 5.62
N ILE A 145 13.78 -15.83 5.03
CA ILE A 145 14.63 -16.00 3.84
C ILE A 145 14.08 -15.14 2.70
N GLN A 146 12.77 -15.09 2.56
CA GLN A 146 12.07 -14.37 1.50
C GLN A 146 12.17 -12.86 1.72
N LYS A 147 11.91 -12.41 2.96
CA LYS A 147 12.04 -11.00 3.35
C LYS A 147 13.48 -10.51 3.16
N ARG A 148 14.46 -11.33 3.55
CA ARG A 148 15.88 -11.01 3.39
C ARG A 148 16.33 -10.97 1.94
N LEU A 149 15.84 -11.92 1.13
CA LEU A 149 16.10 -11.91 -0.30
C LEU A 149 15.50 -10.66 -0.97
N ALA A 150 14.28 -10.25 -0.58
CA ALA A 150 13.63 -9.06 -1.11
C ALA A 150 14.45 -7.77 -0.88
N VAL A 151 15.06 -7.60 0.30
CA VAL A 151 16.00 -6.48 0.54
C VAL A 151 17.28 -6.66 -0.24
N THR A 152 17.90 -7.84 -0.18
CA THR A 152 19.23 -8.07 -0.76
C THR A 152 19.22 -7.87 -2.28
N THR A 153 18.16 -8.32 -2.95
CA THR A 153 17.96 -8.15 -4.41
C THR A 153 17.57 -6.73 -4.81
N SER A 154 17.14 -5.89 -3.86
CA SER A 154 16.74 -4.51 -4.11
C SER A 154 17.80 -3.48 -3.70
N MET A 155 18.98 -3.92 -3.23
CA MET A 155 20.00 -3.01 -2.69
C MET A 155 20.50 -1.97 -3.69
N ASP A 156 20.67 -2.35 -4.96
CA ASP A 156 21.11 -1.42 -6.00
C ASP A 156 20.01 -0.38 -6.32
N THR A 157 18.75 -0.81 -6.30
CA THR A 157 17.60 0.09 -6.43
C THR A 157 17.52 1.04 -5.23
N PHE A 158 17.74 0.55 -4.00
CA PHE A 158 17.80 1.40 -2.81
C PHE A 158 18.92 2.44 -2.91
N ALA A 159 20.09 2.06 -3.42
CA ALA A 159 21.20 2.98 -3.66
C ALA A 159 20.83 4.05 -4.70
N ALA A 160 20.17 3.67 -5.80
CA ALA A 160 19.68 4.63 -6.80
C ALA A 160 18.69 5.64 -6.19
N TYR A 161 17.72 5.18 -5.41
CA TYR A 161 16.82 6.07 -4.67
C TYR A 161 17.60 6.95 -3.69
N ALA A 162 18.56 6.39 -2.95
CA ALA A 162 19.34 7.15 -1.98
C ALA A 162 20.09 8.32 -2.64
N VAL A 163 20.72 8.10 -3.79
CA VAL A 163 21.38 9.16 -4.58
C VAL A 163 20.37 10.22 -5.02
N GLN A 164 19.20 9.80 -5.49
CA GLN A 164 18.16 10.73 -5.95
C GLN A 164 17.58 11.58 -4.81
N VAL A 165 17.36 11.00 -3.63
CA VAL A 165 16.82 11.72 -2.48
C VAL A 165 17.87 12.54 -1.72
N TYR A 166 19.15 12.25 -1.92
CA TYR A 166 20.23 12.91 -1.19
C TYR A 166 20.22 14.43 -1.35
N SER A 167 19.99 14.93 -2.57
CA SER A 167 19.87 16.38 -2.82
C SER A 167 18.59 16.96 -2.22
N LEU A 168 17.45 16.30 -2.43
CA LEU A 168 16.14 16.76 -1.97
C LEU A 168 16.05 16.86 -0.45
N PHE A 169 16.67 15.93 0.27
CA PHE A 169 16.45 15.77 1.71
C PHE A 169 17.53 16.43 2.57
N ASN A 170 18.69 16.75 2.02
CA ASN A 170 19.74 17.48 2.75
C ASN A 170 19.56 19.00 2.69
N GLU A 171 18.85 19.52 1.69
CA GLU A 171 18.57 20.94 1.54
C GLU A 171 17.05 21.23 1.44
N PRO A 172 16.21 20.73 2.38
CA PRO A 172 14.75 20.80 2.26
C PRO A 172 14.20 22.24 2.26
N GLU A 173 14.96 23.17 2.83
CA GLU A 173 14.64 24.62 2.91
C GLU A 173 14.68 25.30 1.53
N THR A 174 15.24 24.65 0.51
CA THR A 174 15.42 25.21 -0.84
C THR A 174 14.23 25.00 -1.77
N LEU A 175 13.29 24.12 -1.39
CA LEU A 175 12.15 23.73 -2.22
C LEU A 175 10.95 24.65 -1.94
N GLU A 176 10.31 25.11 -3.02
CA GLU A 176 9.06 25.87 -2.95
C GLU A 176 7.88 24.98 -2.52
N PRO A 177 6.80 25.55 -1.96
CA PRO A 177 5.66 24.76 -1.47
C PRO A 177 5.04 23.80 -2.50
N GLU A 178 4.99 24.21 -3.77
CA GLU A 178 4.50 23.38 -4.88
C GLU A 178 5.46 22.21 -5.18
N GLU A 179 6.76 22.39 -5.01
CA GLU A 179 7.73 21.29 -5.20
C GLU A 179 7.62 20.27 -4.06
N VAL A 180 7.37 20.73 -2.82
CA VAL A 180 7.10 19.83 -1.69
C VAL A 180 5.83 19.01 -1.92
N GLU A 181 4.80 19.59 -2.53
CA GLU A 181 3.58 18.87 -2.93
C GLU A 181 3.89 17.72 -3.88
N GLU A 182 4.65 17.99 -4.94
CA GLU A 182 5.02 16.99 -5.93
C GLU A 182 5.91 15.89 -5.34
N VAL A 183 6.88 16.26 -4.49
CA VAL A 183 7.72 15.30 -3.76
C VAL A 183 6.86 14.40 -2.85
N PHE A 184 5.91 14.98 -2.12
CA PHE A 184 5.00 14.22 -1.29
C PHE A 184 4.16 13.23 -2.11
N LYS A 185 3.53 13.67 -3.20
CA LYS A 185 2.72 12.81 -4.06
C LYS A 185 3.57 11.71 -4.70
N MET A 186 4.77 12.02 -5.13
CA MET A 186 5.72 11.05 -5.67
C MET A 186 6.00 9.93 -4.66
N PHE A 187 6.37 10.25 -3.42
CA PHE A 187 6.63 9.22 -2.41
C PHE A 187 5.37 8.50 -1.91
N LEU A 188 4.20 9.14 -1.97
CA LEU A 188 2.91 8.46 -1.76
C LEU A 188 2.70 7.35 -2.80
N ARG A 189 3.00 7.66 -4.07
CA ARG A 189 2.86 6.74 -5.21
C ARG A 189 3.92 5.63 -5.20
N ILE A 190 5.15 5.96 -4.83
CA ILE A 190 6.22 4.97 -4.61
C ILE A 190 5.84 4.02 -3.46
N SER A 191 5.30 4.54 -2.36
CA SER A 191 4.77 3.72 -1.25
C SER A 191 3.59 2.85 -1.69
N LEU A 192 2.71 3.33 -2.57
CA LEU A 192 1.60 2.53 -3.10
C LEU A 192 2.07 1.34 -3.96
N GLY A 193 2.98 1.60 -4.92
CA GLY A 193 3.39 0.60 -5.90
C GLY A 193 4.55 -0.29 -5.47
N GLY A 194 5.33 0.11 -4.46
CA GLY A 194 6.53 -0.60 -4.04
C GLY A 194 7.46 -0.84 -5.23
N ASN A 195 7.96 -2.06 -5.37
CA ASN A 195 8.92 -2.43 -6.44
C ASN A 195 8.29 -2.51 -7.84
N GLN A 196 7.00 -2.22 -7.98
CA GLN A 196 6.32 -2.16 -9.28
C GLN A 196 6.42 -0.77 -9.92
N MET A 197 7.03 0.21 -9.24
CA MET A 197 7.25 1.56 -9.76
C MET A 197 8.63 1.66 -10.40
N ASP A 198 8.67 2.12 -11.65
CA ASP A 198 9.89 2.30 -12.43
C ASP A 198 10.67 3.56 -11.95
N LEU A 199 12.01 3.52 -12.04
CA LEU A 199 12.91 4.65 -11.75
C LEU A 199 12.80 5.75 -12.82
N SER A 200 12.19 5.46 -13.98
CA SER A 200 11.90 6.43 -15.06
C SER A 200 10.91 7.54 -14.66
N LEU A 201 10.28 7.43 -13.49
CA LEU A 201 9.34 8.41 -12.95
C LEU A 201 9.99 9.69 -12.42
N TRP A 202 11.33 9.76 -12.42
CA TRP A 202 12.06 10.96 -12.08
C TRP A 202 12.19 11.89 -13.29
N PRO A 203 11.96 13.21 -13.17
CA PRO A 203 12.39 14.14 -14.19
C PRO A 203 13.91 14.06 -14.30
N VAL A 204 14.44 13.63 -15.45
CA VAL A 204 15.88 13.66 -15.71
C VAL A 204 16.31 15.12 -15.85
N GLY A 205 16.68 15.74 -14.71
CA GLY A 205 17.37 17.01 -14.67
C GLY A 205 18.86 16.78 -14.91
N SER A 206 19.27 16.99 -16.16
CA SER A 206 20.64 17.06 -16.67
C SER A 206 21.75 17.23 -15.62
N GLY A 207 22.65 16.25 -15.55
CA GLY A 207 23.97 16.47 -14.99
C GLY A 207 24.75 17.52 -15.78
N SER A 208 24.70 18.78 -15.35
CA SER A 208 25.81 19.75 -15.42
C SER A 208 25.35 21.10 -14.85
N SER A 209 26.04 21.57 -13.82
CA SER A 209 26.21 22.98 -13.41
C SER A 209 25.06 23.97 -13.67
N GLY A 210 24.36 24.35 -12.60
CA GLY A 210 23.71 25.66 -12.48
C GLY A 210 22.51 25.91 -13.41
N GLY A 211 21.38 25.28 -13.09
CA GLY A 211 20.07 25.62 -13.66
C GLY A 211 18.99 25.10 -12.74
N GLY A 212 18.08 25.99 -12.29
CA GLY A 212 16.99 25.63 -11.39
C GLY A 212 16.13 24.50 -11.93
N MET A 213 15.55 23.72 -11.02
CA MET A 213 14.65 22.61 -11.30
C MET A 213 13.45 23.15 -12.11
N THR A 214 13.48 23.06 -13.44
CA THR A 214 12.26 23.24 -14.22
C THR A 214 11.48 21.96 -14.05
N ALA A 215 10.37 22.02 -13.31
CA ALA A 215 9.35 20.98 -13.21
C ALA A 215 8.79 20.66 -14.61
N ALA A 216 9.53 19.87 -15.39
CA ALA A 216 9.01 19.24 -16.58
C ALA A 216 8.08 18.12 -16.12
N ARG A 217 6.79 18.30 -16.42
CA ARG A 217 5.69 17.36 -16.21
C ARG A 217 6.13 15.90 -16.32
N VAL A 218 6.23 15.21 -15.19
CA VAL A 218 6.21 13.76 -15.15
C VAL A 218 4.88 13.37 -14.53
N ALA A 219 3.93 12.96 -15.36
CA ALA A 219 2.72 12.29 -14.91
C ALA A 219 3.00 10.78 -14.93
N PRO A 220 3.29 10.14 -13.78
CA PRO A 220 3.49 8.68 -13.68
C PRO A 220 2.21 7.87 -13.94
N TYR A 221 1.08 8.53 -14.08
CA TYR A 221 -0.22 7.92 -14.31
C TYR A 221 -0.87 8.64 -15.48
N SER A 222 -1.24 7.89 -16.51
CA SER A 222 -2.37 8.31 -17.32
C SER A 222 -3.59 8.25 -16.39
N LEU A 223 -4.03 9.41 -15.90
CA LEU A 223 -5.48 9.59 -15.72
C LEU A 223 -6.06 9.21 -17.07
N MET A 224 -6.99 8.26 -17.10
CA MET A 224 -7.59 7.84 -18.36
C MET A 224 -8.20 9.07 -19.07
N ASP A 225 -7.49 9.56 -20.09
CA ASP A 225 -7.84 10.78 -20.82
C ASP A 225 -9.09 10.57 -21.67
N GLU A 226 -9.89 11.63 -21.85
CA GLU A 226 -11.08 11.62 -22.73
C GLU A 226 -10.75 11.31 -24.20
N GLU A 227 -9.49 11.42 -24.61
CA GLU A 227 -9.03 11.13 -25.97
C GLU A 227 -8.88 9.61 -26.25
N GLU A 228 -8.60 8.79 -25.23
CA GLU A 228 -8.62 7.32 -25.31
C GLU A 228 -10.06 6.77 -25.38
N LEU A 229 -11.03 7.49 -24.80
CA LEU A 229 -12.46 7.17 -24.88
C LEU A 229 -12.99 7.21 -26.32
N ALA A 230 -12.42 8.03 -27.19
CA ALA A 230 -12.84 8.14 -28.59
C ALA A 230 -12.32 6.99 -29.47
N LYS A 231 -11.16 6.41 -29.14
CA LYS A 231 -10.49 5.40 -29.98
C LYS A 231 -11.11 4.00 -29.85
N THR A 232 -11.74 3.69 -28.72
CA THR A 232 -12.42 2.38 -28.51
C THR A 232 -13.85 2.34 -29.07
N GLY A 233 -14.43 3.49 -29.43
CA GLY A 233 -15.77 3.58 -30.03
C GLY A 233 -15.84 3.25 -31.53
N ALA A 234 -14.71 3.01 -32.21
CA ALA A 234 -14.65 2.89 -33.67
C ALA A 234 -14.54 1.44 -34.21
N VAL A 235 -14.43 0.41 -33.37
CA VAL A 235 -14.33 -1.00 -33.83
C VAL A 235 -15.60 -1.78 -33.48
N ALA A 236 -16.73 -1.36 -34.05
CA ALA A 236 -17.94 -2.16 -34.08
C ALA A 236 -18.80 -1.80 -35.29
N ALA A 237 -18.35 -2.19 -36.50
CA ALA A 237 -19.23 -2.51 -37.62
C ALA A 237 -18.45 -3.13 -38.79
N THR A 238 -19.08 -4.11 -39.44
CA THR A 238 -18.64 -4.89 -40.63
C THR A 238 -17.78 -6.10 -40.25
N GLY A 239 -18.06 -7.34 -40.66
CA GLY A 239 -19.10 -7.90 -41.51
C GLY A 239 -18.77 -9.38 -41.72
N ALA A 240 -19.79 -10.22 -41.82
CA ALA A 240 -19.70 -11.67 -41.95
C ALA A 240 -18.96 -12.16 -43.21
N GLY A 241 -18.35 -13.36 -43.15
CA GLY A 241 -17.86 -14.10 -44.32
C GLY A 241 -17.33 -15.48 -43.95
N ALA A 242 -17.84 -16.53 -44.62
CA ALA A 242 -17.62 -17.95 -44.37
C ALA A 242 -16.24 -18.49 -44.85
N GLY A 243 -15.83 -19.67 -44.34
CA GLY A 243 -14.56 -20.39 -44.64
C GLY A 243 -14.48 -21.04 -46.04
N PRO A 244 -13.77 -22.18 -46.26
CA PRO A 244 -12.92 -22.99 -45.36
C PRO A 244 -11.56 -23.49 -45.99
N ASP A 245 -10.85 -24.34 -45.24
CA ASP A 245 -9.86 -25.39 -45.62
C ASP A 245 -8.53 -25.05 -46.35
N SER A 246 -7.38 -25.44 -45.76
CA SER A 246 -6.53 -26.55 -46.28
C SER A 246 -5.11 -26.62 -45.66
N GLU A 247 -4.73 -27.86 -45.35
CA GLU A 247 -3.45 -28.56 -45.12
C GLU A 247 -2.07 -27.97 -45.52
N GLY A 248 -1.01 -28.46 -44.85
CA GLY A 248 0.32 -28.77 -45.44
C GLY A 248 1.50 -28.00 -44.82
N LEU A 249 2.27 -28.59 -43.88
CA LEU A 249 3.49 -29.42 -44.07
C LEU A 249 4.83 -28.67 -44.32
N SER A 250 5.73 -28.80 -43.33
CA SER A 250 7.15 -29.23 -43.40
C SER A 250 8.32 -28.30 -43.84
N GLY A 251 9.45 -28.47 -43.12
CA GLY A 251 10.86 -28.20 -43.50
C GLY A 251 11.48 -27.01 -42.75
N ILE A 252 12.38 -27.11 -41.76
CA ILE A 252 13.74 -27.72 -41.60
C ILE A 252 14.87 -27.02 -42.38
N ALA A 253 15.96 -26.75 -41.63
CA ALA A 253 17.36 -26.37 -41.95
C ALA A 253 17.60 -24.85 -42.14
N ASP A 254 18.29 -24.20 -41.20
CA ASP A 254 19.76 -24.15 -40.98
C ASP A 254 20.45 -23.28 -42.04
N ASP A 255 20.98 -22.12 -41.65
CA ASP A 255 22.41 -21.78 -41.77
C ASP A 255 22.68 -20.34 -41.29
N ASP A 256 23.81 -20.22 -40.59
CA ASP A 256 24.40 -19.04 -39.94
C ASP A 256 25.01 -18.01 -40.93
N GLU A 257 25.41 -16.88 -40.34
CA GLU A 257 26.37 -15.85 -40.81
C GLU A 257 25.80 -14.74 -41.72
N ASP A 258 25.59 -13.53 -41.19
CA ASP A 258 26.66 -12.52 -41.14
C ASP A 258 26.21 -11.21 -40.47
N LEU A 259 27.20 -10.54 -39.89
CA LEU A 259 27.16 -9.27 -39.18
C LEU A 259 26.93 -8.09 -40.13
N ASP A 260 25.93 -7.26 -39.86
CA ASP A 260 25.92 -5.86 -40.29
C ASP A 260 25.47 -4.98 -39.11
N GLU A 261 26.39 -4.11 -38.69
CA GLU A 261 26.17 -2.99 -37.79
C GLU A 261 25.35 -1.93 -38.55
N ASP A 262 24.13 -1.66 -38.12
CA ASP A 262 23.41 -0.44 -38.52
C ASP A 262 22.67 0.14 -37.32
N ASP A 263 22.90 1.44 -37.11
CA ASP A 263 22.31 2.32 -36.12
C ASP A 263 20.77 2.27 -36.17
N GLU A 264 20.14 1.72 -35.13
CA GLU A 264 18.72 1.97 -34.83
C GLU A 264 18.60 2.83 -33.57
N GLU A 265 18.15 4.08 -33.78
CA GLU A 265 17.48 4.89 -32.77
C GLU A 265 16.47 4.01 -32.03
N ALA A 266 16.75 3.70 -30.76
CA ALA A 266 15.85 2.95 -29.91
C ALA A 266 14.55 3.76 -29.67
N GLY A 267 13.59 3.59 -30.57
CA GLY A 267 12.19 3.87 -30.31
C GLY A 267 11.75 3.02 -29.13
N ALA A 268 11.23 3.67 -28.09
CA ALA A 268 10.65 3.01 -26.93
C ALA A 268 9.63 1.97 -27.39
N THR A 269 9.95 0.69 -27.16
CA THR A 269 9.05 -0.41 -27.47
C THR A 269 7.87 -0.40 -26.51
N ASP A 270 6.69 -0.75 -27.04
CA ASP A 270 5.39 -0.86 -26.35
C ASP A 270 5.42 -1.76 -25.07
N SER A 271 6.53 -2.45 -24.82
CA SER A 271 6.80 -3.27 -23.62
C SER A 271 6.99 -2.47 -22.33
N ASP A 272 7.45 -1.21 -22.40
CA ASP A 272 7.67 -0.41 -21.19
C ASP A 272 6.36 0.14 -20.60
N ASN A 273 5.31 0.20 -21.43
CA ASN A 273 3.97 0.64 -21.02
C ASN A 273 3.15 -0.47 -20.31
N GLU A 274 3.60 -1.73 -20.34
CA GLU A 274 2.92 -2.87 -19.72
C GLU A 274 3.18 -3.01 -18.20
N ARG A 275 4.13 -2.24 -17.63
CA ARG A 275 4.56 -2.37 -16.22
C ARG A 275 4.06 -1.28 -15.28
N ALA A 276 3.51 -0.18 -15.78
CA ALA A 276 3.03 0.90 -14.92
C ALA A 276 1.74 0.49 -14.18
N MET A 277 1.76 0.57 -12.85
CA MET A 277 0.57 0.39 -12.01
C MET A 277 -0.52 1.40 -12.39
N ARG A 278 -1.76 0.93 -12.55
CA ARG A 278 -2.89 1.75 -13.03
C ARG A 278 -3.78 2.19 -11.87
N LEU A 279 -3.95 3.50 -11.69
CA LEU A 279 -4.84 4.05 -10.66
C LEU A 279 -6.30 4.07 -11.12
N LEU A 280 -7.17 3.42 -10.36
CA LEU A 280 -8.63 3.50 -10.53
C LEU A 280 -9.22 4.70 -9.80
N VAL A 281 -8.65 5.02 -8.63
CA VAL A 281 -8.99 6.17 -7.80
C VAL A 281 -7.68 6.80 -7.36
N ASP A 282 -7.51 8.10 -7.60
CA ASP A 282 -6.39 8.88 -7.09
C ASP A 282 -6.90 10.09 -6.30
N GLU A 283 -6.91 9.97 -4.97
CA GLU A 283 -7.25 11.06 -4.07
C GLU A 283 -5.99 11.69 -3.43
N SER A 284 -4.81 11.55 -4.05
CA SER A 284 -3.55 12.13 -3.53
C SER A 284 -3.62 13.64 -3.29
N ASP A 285 -4.35 14.36 -4.14
CA ASP A 285 -4.56 15.80 -4.01
C ASP A 285 -5.35 16.14 -2.75
N ALA A 286 -6.38 15.35 -2.43
CA ALA A 286 -7.18 15.54 -1.22
C ALA A 286 -6.37 15.25 0.04
N VAL A 287 -5.48 14.24 0.00
CA VAL A 287 -4.54 13.95 1.09
C VAL A 287 -3.59 15.14 1.29
N TRP A 288 -3.00 15.66 0.22
CA TRP A 288 -2.11 16.83 0.30
C TRP A 288 -2.83 18.05 0.87
N GLN A 289 -4.01 18.40 0.34
CA GLN A 289 -4.81 19.53 0.82
C GLN A 289 -5.12 19.40 2.32
N TYR A 290 -5.40 18.19 2.81
CA TYR A 290 -5.61 17.93 4.23
C TYR A 290 -4.36 18.21 5.07
N ILE A 291 -3.19 17.74 4.62
CA ILE A 291 -1.88 17.95 5.28
C ILE A 291 -1.49 19.43 5.23
N ALA A 292 -1.51 20.06 4.05
CA ALA A 292 -1.09 21.44 3.83
C ALA A 292 -1.88 22.43 4.70
N ALA A 293 -3.18 22.18 4.91
CA ALA A 293 -4.02 23.02 5.76
C ALA A 293 -3.73 22.86 7.28
N ARG A 294 -2.96 21.85 7.69
CA ARG A 294 -2.76 21.47 9.10
C ARG A 294 -1.29 21.24 9.49
N LYS A 295 -0.36 21.38 8.54
CA LYS A 295 1.06 21.05 8.77
C LYS A 295 1.70 21.99 9.81
N PRO A 296 2.56 21.46 10.70
CA PRO A 296 2.86 20.05 10.87
C PRO A 296 1.72 19.32 11.58
N LEU A 297 1.29 18.17 11.04
CA LEU A 297 0.47 17.21 11.78
C LEU A 297 1.24 16.76 13.03
N ALA A 298 0.56 16.56 14.16
CA ALA A 298 1.23 16.15 15.38
C ALA A 298 1.70 14.69 15.28
N HIS A 299 0.82 13.79 14.82
CA HIS A 299 1.13 12.37 14.68
C HIS A 299 0.51 11.79 13.41
N VAL A 300 1.34 11.15 12.59
CA VAL A 300 0.89 10.36 11.44
C VAL A 300 1.12 8.88 11.72
N GLY A 301 0.13 8.04 11.47
CA GLY A 301 0.25 6.58 11.54
C GLY A 301 0.49 5.96 10.17
N MET A 302 1.22 4.84 10.13
CA MET A 302 1.31 3.97 8.97
C MET A 302 1.07 2.54 9.43
N ILE A 303 -0.03 1.92 8.99
CA ILE A 303 -0.27 0.49 9.16
C ILE A 303 0.42 -0.21 8.00
N VAL A 304 1.58 -0.80 8.29
CA VAL A 304 2.51 -1.33 7.29
C VAL A 304 2.03 -2.69 6.77
N ASP A 305 2.26 -2.93 5.48
CA ASP A 305 2.02 -4.23 4.83
C ASP A 305 3.31 -5.04 4.83
N ASN A 306 4.11 -4.98 3.76
CA ASN A 306 5.25 -5.87 3.52
C ASN A 306 6.61 -5.29 3.92
N ALA A 307 7.52 -6.17 4.31
CA ALA A 307 8.97 -5.95 4.39
C ALA A 307 9.60 -5.81 3.00
N GLY A 308 10.92 -5.61 2.93
CA GLY A 308 11.63 -5.49 1.65
C GLY A 308 11.49 -4.10 1.04
N PHE A 309 11.31 -4.04 -0.28
CA PHE A 309 11.20 -2.78 -1.00
C PHE A 309 9.98 -1.96 -0.57
N GLU A 310 8.83 -2.59 -0.30
CA GLU A 310 7.65 -1.86 0.12
C GLU A 310 7.89 -1.13 1.46
N LEU A 311 8.52 -1.80 2.42
CA LEU A 311 8.93 -1.16 3.66
C LEU A 311 9.91 0.00 3.41
N PHE A 312 10.90 -0.18 2.54
CA PHE A 312 11.80 0.92 2.15
C PHE A 312 11.03 2.12 1.57
N SER A 313 10.07 1.89 0.68
CA SER A 313 9.22 2.96 0.13
C SER A 313 8.32 3.64 1.17
N ASP A 314 7.82 2.89 2.15
CA ASP A 314 7.06 3.43 3.28
C ASP A 314 7.94 4.32 4.16
N LEU A 315 9.20 3.92 4.39
CA LEU A 315 10.17 4.73 5.13
C LEU A 315 10.57 6.00 4.38
N LEU A 316 10.65 5.98 3.05
CA LEU A 316 10.83 7.20 2.24
C LEU A 316 9.66 8.18 2.40
N LEU A 317 8.41 7.69 2.41
CA LEU A 317 7.24 8.52 2.67
C LEU A 317 7.25 9.05 4.11
N ALA A 318 7.55 8.20 5.10
CA ALA A 318 7.69 8.60 6.50
C ALA A 318 8.76 9.68 6.68
N ASP A 319 9.84 9.60 5.90
CA ASP A 319 10.95 10.53 5.95
C ASP A 319 10.59 11.87 5.32
N THR A 320 9.90 11.83 4.17
CA THR A 320 9.33 13.01 3.51
C THR A 320 8.44 13.78 4.48
N LEU A 321 7.60 13.07 5.25
CA LEU A 321 6.71 13.70 6.23
C LEU A 321 7.47 14.46 7.32
N ILE A 322 8.58 13.91 7.81
CA ILE A 322 9.40 14.53 8.86
C ILE A 322 10.29 15.64 8.29
N THR A 323 11.00 15.37 7.21
CA THR A 323 12.02 16.24 6.61
C THR A 323 11.43 17.55 6.11
N PHE A 324 10.24 17.50 5.49
CA PHE A 324 9.55 18.70 5.00
C PHE A 324 8.59 19.33 6.01
N GLY A 325 8.67 18.95 7.29
CA GLY A 325 7.83 19.53 8.35
C GLY A 325 6.33 19.30 8.14
N LEU A 326 5.94 18.23 7.43
CA LEU A 326 4.54 17.86 7.22
C LEU A 326 3.95 17.17 8.45
N ALA A 327 4.79 16.47 9.23
CA ALA A 327 4.45 15.84 10.49
C ALA A 327 5.56 15.99 11.53
N ARG A 328 5.22 15.97 12.82
CA ARG A 328 6.21 15.95 13.93
C ARG A 328 6.67 14.54 14.28
N GLN A 329 5.79 13.55 14.11
CA GLN A 329 6.07 12.15 14.43
C GLN A 329 5.35 11.21 13.47
N VAL A 330 6.01 10.11 13.09
CA VAL A 330 5.42 8.99 12.36
C VAL A 330 5.44 7.72 13.22
N THR A 331 4.30 7.06 13.36
CA THR A 331 4.20 5.74 14.00
C THR A 331 4.04 4.64 12.96
N LEU A 332 4.98 3.70 12.91
CA LEU A 332 4.92 2.49 12.10
C LEU A 332 4.23 1.38 12.92
N HIS A 333 2.99 1.06 12.57
CA HIS A 333 2.25 -0.05 13.16
C HIS A 333 2.60 -1.35 12.42
N LEU A 334 3.21 -2.29 13.12
CA LEU A 334 3.83 -3.50 12.60
C LEU A 334 3.16 -4.75 13.15
N LYS A 335 3.28 -5.88 12.45
CA LYS A 335 2.69 -7.14 12.92
C LYS A 335 3.38 -7.62 14.19
N GLY A 336 2.64 -8.21 15.13
CA GLY A 336 3.23 -8.77 16.37
C GLY A 336 3.94 -10.12 16.19
N HIS A 337 3.77 -10.76 15.02
CA HIS A 337 4.49 -11.96 14.61
C HIS A 337 4.44 -12.12 13.09
N PRO A 338 5.31 -12.97 12.49
CA PRO A 338 5.29 -13.25 11.06
C PRO A 338 3.91 -13.70 10.59
N THR A 339 3.39 -13.02 9.58
CA THR A 339 2.05 -13.21 8.99
C THR A 339 2.15 -12.86 7.50
N PHE A 340 1.28 -13.41 6.65
CA PHE A 340 1.22 -13.10 5.20
C PHE A 340 2.57 -13.18 4.47
N VAL A 341 3.48 -14.04 4.94
CA VAL A 341 4.83 -14.27 4.41
C VAL A 341 5.74 -13.05 4.51
N SER A 342 5.39 -11.97 3.84
CA SER A 342 6.20 -10.76 3.72
C SER A 342 5.84 -9.67 4.72
N ASP A 343 4.76 -9.78 5.51
CA ASP A 343 4.37 -8.67 6.39
C ASP A 343 5.49 -8.28 7.36
N ALA A 344 5.68 -6.96 7.49
CA ALA A 344 6.74 -6.40 8.30
C ALA A 344 6.46 -6.54 9.80
N ILE A 345 7.47 -7.05 10.51
CA ILE A 345 7.62 -6.94 11.96
C ILE A 345 8.76 -5.96 12.29
N GLU A 346 8.93 -5.57 13.56
CA GLU A 346 9.99 -4.62 13.96
C GLU A 346 11.39 -5.11 13.60
N ALA A 347 11.62 -6.42 13.71
CA ALA A 347 12.88 -7.02 13.30
C ALA A 347 13.21 -6.78 11.81
N ASP A 348 12.21 -6.67 10.94
CA ASP A 348 12.41 -6.39 9.52
C ASP A 348 12.83 -4.93 9.26
N VAL A 349 12.29 -3.98 10.04
CA VAL A 349 12.69 -2.56 10.00
C VAL A 349 14.15 -2.42 10.40
N LEU A 350 14.53 -2.99 11.54
CA LEU A 350 15.90 -2.91 12.05
C LEU A 350 16.88 -3.59 11.09
N TRP A 351 16.50 -4.74 10.54
CA TRP A 351 17.35 -5.46 9.61
C TRP A 351 17.51 -4.71 8.28
N LEU A 352 16.45 -4.09 7.73
CA LEU A 352 16.56 -3.23 6.55
C LEU A 352 17.56 -2.09 6.78
N LEU A 353 17.44 -1.37 7.90
CA LEU A 353 18.33 -0.27 8.26
C LEU A 353 19.79 -0.73 8.41
N GLU A 354 20.01 -1.88 9.07
CA GLU A 354 21.34 -2.48 9.19
C GLU A 354 21.93 -2.79 7.82
N ARG A 355 21.15 -3.38 6.90
CA ARG A 355 21.61 -3.70 5.53
C ARG A 355 21.94 -2.45 4.72
N MET A 356 21.13 -1.40 4.83
CA MET A 356 21.40 -0.13 4.17
C MET A 356 22.68 0.53 4.70
N ALA A 357 22.87 0.51 6.03
CA ALA A 357 24.06 1.08 6.67
C ALA A 357 25.37 0.37 6.30
N LEU A 358 25.32 -0.93 6.04
CA LEU A 358 26.48 -1.71 5.58
C LEU A 358 26.80 -1.51 4.09
N GLY A 359 25.88 -0.97 3.30
CA GLY A 359 26.04 -0.76 1.86
C GLY A 359 25.95 -2.03 1.00
N SER A 360 25.92 -1.85 -0.32
CA SER A 360 26.18 -2.93 -1.29
C SER A 360 27.69 -3.09 -1.55
N GLY A 361 28.11 -4.13 -2.27
CA GLY A 361 29.53 -4.37 -2.58
C GLY A 361 30.25 -3.21 -3.28
N SER A 362 29.49 -2.29 -3.88
CA SER A 362 29.87 -0.91 -4.15
C SER A 362 29.30 -0.01 -3.06
N VAL A 363 30.13 0.45 -2.12
CA VAL A 363 29.67 1.33 -1.04
C VAL A 363 29.04 2.60 -1.66
N CYS A 364 27.73 2.77 -1.47
CA CYS A 364 27.01 4.01 -1.76
C CYS A 364 26.87 4.77 -0.44
N ASP A 365 27.68 5.82 -0.27
CA ASP A 365 27.72 6.64 0.94
C ASP A 365 26.36 7.31 1.21
N GLU A 366 25.58 7.58 0.17
CA GLU A 366 24.24 8.16 0.26
C GLU A 366 23.25 7.19 0.91
N LEU A 367 23.33 5.89 0.60
CA LEU A 367 22.45 4.88 1.19
C LEU A 367 22.75 4.69 2.68
N ALA A 368 24.03 4.66 3.06
CA ALA A 368 24.45 4.60 4.44
C ALA A 368 24.05 5.88 5.21
N THR A 369 24.16 7.05 4.57
CA THR A 369 23.71 8.33 5.12
C THR A 369 22.20 8.33 5.37
N LEU A 370 21.42 7.84 4.40
CA LEU A 370 19.97 7.69 4.51
C LEU A 370 19.59 6.80 5.69
N ALA A 371 20.25 5.65 5.83
CA ALA A 371 20.06 4.74 6.96
C ALA A 371 20.41 5.40 8.31
N GLY A 372 21.51 6.14 8.38
CA GLY A 372 21.93 6.87 9.58
C GLY A 372 20.89 7.90 10.03
N ARG A 373 20.30 8.64 9.07
CA ARG A 373 19.23 9.60 9.35
C ARG A 373 17.96 8.92 9.85
N TRP A 374 17.57 7.80 9.26
CA TRP A 374 16.40 7.03 9.71
C TRP A 374 16.60 6.43 11.10
N LEU A 375 17.80 5.95 11.41
CA LEU A 375 18.18 5.55 12.77
C LEU A 375 18.11 6.72 13.75
N GLN A 376 18.51 7.92 13.34
CA GLN A 376 18.35 9.13 14.15
C GLN A 376 16.86 9.47 14.39
N HIS A 377 15.99 9.35 13.39
CA HIS A 377 14.55 9.54 13.58
C HIS A 377 13.97 8.60 14.63
N LEU A 378 14.38 7.32 14.62
CA LEU A 378 14.00 6.36 15.65
C LEU A 378 14.58 6.75 17.03
N GLY A 379 15.87 7.09 17.10
CA GLY A 379 16.54 7.46 18.34
C GLY A 379 15.98 8.73 19.02
N GLU A 380 15.48 9.68 18.22
CA GLU A 380 14.87 10.93 18.68
C GLU A 380 13.35 10.81 18.93
N GLY A 381 12.74 9.67 18.62
CA GLY A 381 11.29 9.47 18.71
C GLY A 381 10.47 10.26 17.70
N ARG A 382 11.10 10.73 16.61
CA ARG A 382 10.39 11.27 15.42
C ARG A 382 9.74 10.13 14.64
N TRP A 383 10.36 8.96 14.64
CA TRP A 383 9.73 7.71 14.23
C TRP A 383 9.54 6.81 15.44
N VAL A 384 8.42 6.11 15.49
CA VAL A 384 8.09 5.14 16.54
C VAL A 384 7.61 3.85 15.89
N THR A 385 8.26 2.73 16.19
CA THR A 385 7.77 1.39 15.84
C THR A 385 6.79 0.90 16.89
N ARG A 386 5.71 0.25 16.46
CA ARG A 386 4.72 -0.35 17.36
C ARG A 386 4.23 -1.68 16.83
N GLU A 387 4.74 -2.76 17.41
CA GLU A 387 4.18 -4.09 17.18
C GLU A 387 2.91 -4.28 18.00
N ASP A 388 1.90 -4.92 17.40
CA ASP A 388 0.74 -5.43 18.13
C ASP A 388 0.19 -6.71 17.49
N LEU A 389 -0.26 -7.64 18.33
CA LEU A 389 -0.84 -8.91 17.91
C LEU A 389 -2.17 -8.73 17.17
N TYR A 390 -2.89 -7.63 17.42
CA TYR A 390 -4.11 -7.27 16.69
C TYR A 390 -3.88 -7.17 15.17
N TRP A 391 -2.70 -6.73 14.75
CA TRP A 391 -2.39 -6.62 13.33
C TRP A 391 -2.25 -7.98 12.65
N ALA A 392 -2.05 -9.05 13.42
CA ALA A 392 -2.01 -10.45 12.99
C ALA A 392 -3.29 -11.24 13.35
N GLN A 393 -4.42 -10.55 13.54
CA GLN A 393 -5.72 -11.13 13.85
C GLN A 393 -6.78 -10.73 12.81
N PRO A 394 -7.82 -11.56 12.59
CA PRO A 394 -8.76 -11.40 11.46
C PRO A 394 -9.83 -10.32 11.66
N PHE A 395 -9.77 -9.56 12.74
CA PHE A 395 -10.83 -8.61 13.07
C PHE A 395 -10.96 -7.50 12.01
N PRO A 396 -12.19 -7.16 11.60
CA PRO A 396 -12.42 -5.96 10.82
C PRO A 396 -12.02 -4.72 11.64
N PHE A 397 -11.63 -3.64 10.98
CA PHE A 397 -11.06 -2.47 11.65
C PHE A 397 -12.06 -1.72 12.55
N TRP A 398 -13.36 -1.90 12.39
CA TRP A 398 -14.34 -1.37 13.35
C TRP A 398 -14.39 -2.13 14.68
N GLU A 399 -13.77 -3.32 14.75
CA GLU A 399 -13.65 -4.14 15.96
C GLU A 399 -12.27 -4.02 16.61
N MET A 400 -11.51 -2.95 16.30
CA MET A 400 -10.26 -2.65 16.99
C MET A 400 -10.46 -2.66 18.52
N PRO A 401 -9.60 -3.37 19.28
CA PRO A 401 -9.60 -3.30 20.73
C PRO A 401 -9.50 -1.85 21.21
N PRO A 402 -10.12 -1.47 22.35
CA PRO A 402 -10.18 -0.08 22.80
C PRO A 402 -8.81 0.64 22.87
N GLY A 403 -7.75 -0.08 23.25
CA GLY A 403 -6.39 0.47 23.27
C GLY A 403 -5.86 0.83 21.89
N ILE A 404 -6.06 -0.06 20.90
CA ILE A 404 -5.68 0.19 19.50
C ILE A 404 -6.53 1.30 18.91
N ARG A 405 -7.86 1.26 19.11
CA ARG A 405 -8.76 2.29 18.62
C ARG A 405 -8.40 3.67 19.17
N SER A 406 -8.05 3.76 20.45
CA SER A 406 -7.60 5.02 21.07
C SER A 406 -6.28 5.51 20.49
N SER A 407 -5.32 4.60 20.24
CA SER A 407 -4.05 4.94 19.58
C SER A 407 -4.28 5.48 18.18
N ILE A 408 -5.12 4.83 17.37
CA ILE A 408 -5.46 5.28 16.02
C ILE A 408 -6.20 6.62 16.07
N ALA A 409 -7.14 6.79 17.00
CA ALA A 409 -7.87 8.05 17.17
C ALA A 409 -6.98 9.22 17.63
N SER A 410 -5.82 8.97 18.24
CA SER A 410 -4.86 10.04 18.57
C SER A 410 -4.02 10.53 17.38
N GLN A 411 -4.04 9.82 16.25
CA GLN A 411 -3.26 10.15 15.05
C GLN A 411 -4.08 11.03 14.10
N ASP A 412 -3.48 12.11 13.58
CA ASP A 412 -4.17 13.09 12.74
C ASP A 412 -4.49 12.55 11.34
N LEU A 413 -3.64 11.67 10.84
CA LEU A 413 -3.78 10.94 9.58
C LEU A 413 -3.16 9.55 9.74
N VAL A 414 -3.81 8.53 9.18
CA VAL A 414 -3.23 7.18 9.13
C VAL A 414 -3.23 6.68 7.69
N PHE A 415 -2.05 6.27 7.21
CA PHE A 415 -1.90 5.51 5.99
C PHE A 415 -2.15 4.03 6.27
N VAL A 416 -3.03 3.41 5.48
CA VAL A 416 -3.34 1.99 5.53
C VAL A 416 -2.80 1.34 4.28
N LYS A 417 -1.71 0.57 4.41
CA LYS A 417 -1.01 -0.05 3.29
C LYS A 417 -1.57 -1.44 2.97
N GLY A 418 -1.67 -1.74 1.68
CA GLY A 418 -1.78 -3.11 1.20
C GLY A 418 -3.18 -3.72 1.22
N ASP A 419 -3.29 -4.87 0.57
CA ASP A 419 -4.56 -5.54 0.30
C ASP A 419 -5.18 -6.14 1.56
N ALA A 420 -4.39 -6.82 2.42
CA ALA A 420 -4.90 -7.43 3.64
C ALA A 420 -5.49 -6.40 4.61
N ASN A 421 -4.85 -5.25 4.79
CA ASN A 421 -5.39 -4.17 5.61
C ASN A 421 -6.62 -3.52 4.97
N TYR A 422 -6.65 -3.35 3.65
CA TYR A 422 -7.83 -2.84 2.95
C TYR A 422 -9.03 -3.79 3.09
N ARG A 423 -8.81 -5.11 2.98
CA ARG A 423 -9.85 -6.11 3.23
C ARG A 423 -10.40 -5.98 4.65
N ARG A 424 -9.54 -5.80 5.67
CA ARG A 424 -9.98 -5.56 7.06
C ARG A 424 -10.70 -4.24 7.27
N LEU A 425 -10.34 -3.20 6.53
CA LEU A 425 -11.04 -1.91 6.49
C LEU A 425 -12.49 -2.07 5.97
N LEU A 426 -12.70 -2.98 5.02
CA LEU A 426 -14.03 -3.31 4.48
C LEU A 426 -14.70 -4.49 5.21
N GLY A 427 -13.98 -5.09 6.17
CA GLY A 427 -14.32 -6.31 6.90
C GLY A 427 -14.52 -7.56 6.07
N ASP A 428 -13.82 -7.63 4.94
CA ASP A 428 -13.78 -8.78 4.02
C ASP A 428 -15.18 -9.17 3.53
N ARG A 429 -15.95 -8.15 3.10
CA ARG A 429 -17.35 -8.26 2.67
C ARG A 429 -17.53 -7.88 1.20
N ASP A 430 -18.55 -8.46 0.59
CA ASP A 430 -18.92 -8.29 -0.83
C ASP A 430 -19.69 -6.98 -1.07
N TRP A 431 -19.01 -5.85 -0.88
CA TRP A 431 -19.58 -4.53 -1.15
C TRP A 431 -19.83 -4.34 -2.65
N PRO A 432 -20.98 -3.76 -3.07
CA PRO A 432 -21.10 -3.21 -4.41
C PRO A 432 -19.93 -2.25 -4.67
N LEU A 433 -19.22 -2.45 -5.78
CA LEU A 433 -17.96 -1.74 -6.06
C LEU A 433 -18.15 -0.22 -6.17
N ASP A 434 -19.36 0.26 -6.44
CA ASP A 434 -19.75 1.67 -6.51
C ASP A 434 -20.25 2.24 -5.18
N THR A 435 -20.32 1.44 -4.11
CA THR A 435 -20.65 1.92 -2.75
C THR A 435 -19.64 3.00 -2.35
N PRO A 436 -20.04 4.21 -1.94
CA PRO A 436 -19.09 5.27 -1.60
C PRO A 436 -18.11 4.83 -0.49
N PHE A 437 -16.81 5.03 -0.71
CA PHE A 437 -15.77 4.67 0.26
C PHE A 437 -16.06 5.25 1.65
N ALA A 438 -16.45 6.54 1.68
CA ALA A 438 -16.80 7.26 2.90
C ALA A 438 -17.94 6.60 3.71
N ASP A 439 -18.91 5.95 3.06
CA ASP A 439 -20.02 5.28 3.76
C ASP A 439 -19.57 3.97 4.41
N VAL A 440 -18.61 3.29 3.79
CA VAL A 440 -18.03 2.05 4.30
C VAL A 440 -17.10 2.32 5.48
N VAL A 441 -16.26 3.36 5.39
CA VAL A 441 -15.24 3.67 6.40
C VAL A 441 -15.65 4.76 7.39
N ALA A 442 -16.93 5.13 7.43
CA ALA A 442 -17.48 6.18 8.31
C ALA A 442 -17.15 6.01 9.80
N TYR A 443 -16.85 4.78 10.23
CA TYR A 443 -16.44 4.46 11.60
C TYR A 443 -15.01 4.89 11.96
N TRP A 444 -14.19 5.22 10.95
CA TRP A 444 -12.80 5.60 11.14
C TRP A 444 -12.71 6.94 11.88
N PRO A 445 -11.84 7.06 12.91
CA PRO A 445 -11.94 8.19 13.84
C PRO A 445 -11.47 9.54 13.27
N ARG A 446 -10.45 9.57 12.41
CA ARG A 446 -9.80 10.81 11.93
C ARG A 446 -9.47 10.74 10.43
N GLY A 447 -8.31 11.25 10.00
CA GLY A 447 -7.86 11.11 8.61
C GLY A 447 -7.43 9.67 8.31
N LEU A 448 -7.83 9.17 7.15
CA LEU A 448 -7.51 7.85 6.62
C LEU A 448 -7.09 8.00 5.16
N CYS A 449 -5.92 7.47 4.80
CA CYS A 449 -5.52 7.28 3.42
C CYS A 449 -5.22 5.80 3.18
N ALA A 450 -6.05 5.12 2.39
CA ALA A 450 -5.84 3.74 2.00
C ALA A 450 -5.03 3.69 0.70
N LEU A 451 -3.89 2.99 0.74
CA LEU A 451 -2.99 2.77 -0.39
C LEU A 451 -2.99 1.28 -0.72
N ARG A 452 -3.69 0.89 -1.79
CA ARG A 452 -3.95 -0.52 -2.08
C ARG A 452 -3.75 -0.84 -3.56
N ALA A 453 -2.80 -1.74 -3.84
CA ALA A 453 -2.80 -2.54 -5.07
C ALA A 453 -3.81 -3.70 -4.92
N LEU A 454 -4.66 -3.90 -5.93
CA LEU A 454 -5.78 -4.85 -5.89
C LEU A 454 -5.26 -6.30 -6.01
N LYS A 455 -5.40 -7.07 -4.93
CA LYS A 455 -5.01 -8.49 -4.84
C LYS A 455 -6.13 -9.38 -4.29
N ALA A 456 -7.37 -8.89 -4.33
CA ALA A 456 -8.57 -9.57 -3.85
C ALA A 456 -9.83 -9.04 -4.55
N GLU A 457 -10.80 -9.93 -4.75
CA GLU A 457 -12.10 -9.66 -5.39
C GLU A 457 -13.07 -8.89 -4.48
N LEU A 458 -12.62 -7.76 -3.93
CA LEU A 458 -13.46 -6.81 -3.18
C LEU A 458 -13.00 -5.38 -3.41
N GLY A 459 -13.88 -4.42 -3.17
CA GLY A 459 -13.60 -3.00 -3.29
C GLY A 459 -14.85 -2.16 -3.06
N CYS A 460 -14.67 -0.85 -3.03
CA CYS A 460 -15.76 0.12 -3.02
C CYS A 460 -15.25 1.47 -3.58
N GLY A 461 -16.15 2.41 -3.82
CA GLY A 461 -15.83 3.77 -4.28
C GLY A 461 -15.35 3.84 -5.73
N LEU A 462 -15.62 2.82 -6.56
CA LEU A 462 -15.23 2.79 -7.96
C LEU A 462 -16.35 3.32 -8.86
N ARG A 463 -15.99 4.03 -9.93
CA ARG A 463 -16.99 4.51 -10.90
C ARG A 463 -17.42 3.35 -11.81
N ALA A 464 -18.72 3.26 -12.11
CA ALA A 464 -19.28 2.24 -13.00
C ALA A 464 -18.53 2.12 -14.34
N ARG A 465 -18.11 3.26 -14.91
CA ARG A 465 -17.33 3.30 -16.16
C ARG A 465 -15.97 2.61 -16.04
N ASP A 466 -15.29 2.78 -14.90
CA ASP A 466 -13.96 2.22 -14.69
C ASP A 466 -14.07 0.71 -14.45
N ILE A 467 -15.09 0.27 -13.70
CA ILE A 467 -15.41 -1.16 -13.49
C ILE A 467 -15.63 -1.86 -14.83
N GLN A 468 -16.50 -1.32 -15.69
CA GLN A 468 -16.81 -1.90 -17.00
C GLN A 468 -15.57 -1.98 -17.89
N ARG A 469 -14.74 -0.93 -17.89
CA ARG A 469 -13.51 -0.89 -18.67
C ARG A 469 -12.50 -1.94 -18.20
N CYS A 470 -12.25 -2.03 -16.88
CA CYS A 470 -11.32 -3.03 -16.34
C CYS A 470 -11.78 -4.46 -16.62
N GLN A 471 -13.07 -4.74 -16.47
CA GLN A 471 -13.64 -6.05 -16.79
C GLN A 471 -13.46 -6.43 -18.26
N ALA A 472 -13.53 -5.46 -19.18
CA ALA A 472 -13.32 -5.69 -20.60
C ALA A 472 -11.84 -5.87 -20.97
N MET A 473 -10.94 -5.16 -20.30
CA MET A 473 -9.50 -5.17 -20.60
C MET A 473 -8.74 -6.34 -19.97
N ASP A 474 -9.09 -6.71 -18.74
CA ASP A 474 -8.29 -7.62 -17.93
C ASP A 474 -9.20 -8.41 -16.97
N PRO A 475 -9.52 -9.68 -17.26
CA PRO A 475 -10.35 -10.51 -16.38
C PRO A 475 -9.80 -10.71 -14.96
N LYS A 476 -8.51 -10.43 -14.72
CA LYS A 476 -7.82 -10.59 -13.43
C LYS A 476 -7.49 -9.26 -12.74
N TRP A 477 -8.09 -8.16 -13.19
CA TRP A 477 -7.77 -6.81 -12.71
C TRP A 477 -7.88 -6.61 -11.19
N MET A 478 -8.72 -7.38 -10.51
CA MET A 478 -8.89 -7.30 -9.05
C MET A 478 -7.83 -8.07 -8.24
N VAL A 479 -7.05 -8.95 -8.88
CA VAL A 479 -6.23 -9.95 -8.17
C VAL A 479 -4.77 -9.99 -8.62
N ASN A 480 -4.42 -9.33 -9.72
CA ASN A 480 -3.05 -9.36 -10.27
C ASN A 480 -2.12 -8.27 -9.72
N GLY A 481 -2.63 -7.33 -8.92
CA GLY A 481 -1.84 -6.23 -8.34
C GLY A 481 -1.44 -5.14 -9.33
N GLN A 482 -1.90 -5.16 -10.58
CA GLN A 482 -1.57 -4.13 -11.58
C GLN A 482 -2.46 -2.89 -11.49
N TRP A 483 -3.56 -3.00 -10.74
CA TRP A 483 -4.51 -1.92 -10.53
C TRP A 483 -4.47 -1.48 -9.08
N ALA A 484 -4.66 -0.19 -8.81
CA ALA A 484 -4.54 0.36 -7.49
C ALA A 484 -5.52 1.50 -7.20
N VAL A 485 -5.68 1.79 -5.91
CA VAL A 485 -6.46 2.92 -5.41
C VAL A 485 -5.68 3.68 -4.35
N VAL A 486 -5.78 5.01 -4.42
CA VAL A 486 -5.51 5.95 -3.34
C VAL A 486 -6.85 6.50 -2.92
N GLN A 487 -7.36 6.06 -1.76
CA GLN A 487 -8.66 6.49 -1.24
C GLN A 487 -8.50 7.22 0.08
N PHE A 488 -9.13 8.38 0.20
CA PHE A 488 -9.01 9.29 1.31
C PHE A 488 -10.35 9.51 2.01
N PHE A 489 -10.33 9.54 3.34
CA PHE A 489 -11.49 9.83 4.16
C PHE A 489 -11.10 10.71 5.35
N VAL A 490 -12.00 11.63 5.70
CA VAL A 490 -11.89 12.47 6.91
C VAL A 490 -13.16 12.30 7.72
N GLY A 491 -13.02 11.84 8.96
CA GLY A 491 -14.14 11.71 9.89
C GLY A 491 -14.92 13.02 10.08
N ALA A 492 -16.24 12.92 10.28
CA ALA A 492 -17.19 14.04 10.27
C ALA A 492 -16.90 15.18 11.27
N GLN A 493 -16.05 14.97 12.29
CA GLN A 493 -15.64 16.02 13.22
C GLN A 493 -14.48 16.90 12.72
N GLN A 494 -13.92 16.64 11.53
CA GLN A 494 -12.73 17.35 11.02
C GLN A 494 -12.84 17.86 9.58
N GLN A 495 -14.04 17.81 8.98
CA GLN A 495 -14.28 18.52 7.72
C GLN A 495 -14.02 20.02 7.95
N PRO A 496 -13.24 20.69 7.08
CA PRO A 496 -13.15 22.14 7.13
C PRO A 496 -14.56 22.72 7.00
N PRO A 497 -14.89 23.82 7.70
CA PRO A 497 -16.20 24.44 7.53
C PRO A 497 -16.42 24.74 6.04
N PRO A 498 -17.63 24.48 5.50
CA PRO A 498 -17.92 24.83 4.13
C PRO A 498 -17.63 26.33 3.91
N PRO A 499 -17.10 26.73 2.75
CA PRO A 499 -16.88 28.14 2.46
C PRO A 499 -18.21 28.89 2.66
N PRO A 500 -18.19 30.09 3.24
CA PRO A 500 -19.41 30.84 3.51
C PRO A 500 -20.18 31.02 2.20
N LEU A 501 -21.43 30.54 2.17
CA LEU A 501 -22.39 30.76 1.09
C LEU A 501 -22.60 32.27 0.95
N GLY A 502 -21.87 32.91 0.03
CA GLY A 502 -22.01 34.35 -0.22
C GLY A 502 -20.80 35.10 -0.78
N ALA A 503 -19.68 34.46 -1.12
CA ALA A 503 -18.63 35.14 -1.88
C ALA A 503 -18.93 35.07 -3.39
N THR A 504 -19.77 35.98 -3.87
CA THR A 504 -19.79 36.34 -5.31
C THR A 504 -18.35 36.68 -5.75
N PRO A 505 -17.89 36.25 -6.93
CA PRO A 505 -16.58 36.65 -7.42
C PRO A 505 -16.56 38.17 -7.52
N ALA A 506 -15.57 38.81 -6.88
CA ALA A 506 -15.34 40.24 -7.07
C ALA A 506 -15.12 40.48 -8.56
N ALA A 507 -15.99 41.30 -9.16
CA ALA A 507 -15.86 41.72 -10.54
C ALA A 507 -14.48 42.35 -10.74
N ALA A 508 -13.75 41.89 -11.75
CA ALA A 508 -12.49 42.48 -12.18
C ALA A 508 -12.69 43.99 -12.45
N GLU A 509 -11.92 44.83 -11.75
CA GLU A 509 -11.85 46.26 -12.09
C GLU A 509 -11.18 46.43 -13.47
N PRO A 510 -11.71 47.30 -14.35
CA PRO A 510 -11.13 47.54 -15.65
C PRO A 510 -9.86 48.40 -15.51
N ALA A 511 -8.84 48.02 -16.28
CA ALA A 511 -7.54 48.69 -16.39
C ALA A 511 -7.68 50.20 -16.57
N GLN A 512 -7.06 50.98 -15.68
CA GLN A 512 -6.91 52.43 -15.85
C GLN A 512 -5.85 52.74 -16.91
N ALA A 513 -6.29 53.40 -17.97
CA ALA A 513 -5.46 53.91 -19.05
C ALA A 513 -4.52 55.03 -18.59
N ALA A 514 -3.27 54.93 -19.02
CA ALA A 514 -2.20 55.89 -18.81
C ALA A 514 -2.58 57.32 -19.22
N ARG A 515 -2.38 58.29 -18.32
CA ARG A 515 -2.38 59.73 -18.65
C ARG A 515 -0.94 60.26 -18.63
N ARG A 516 -0.56 60.91 -19.74
CA ARG A 516 0.72 61.56 -19.99
C ARG A 516 1.01 62.70 -18.99
N PRO A 517 2.28 62.97 -18.65
CA PRO A 517 2.66 64.15 -17.88
C PRO A 517 2.74 65.40 -18.77
N SER A 518 2.40 66.57 -18.21
CA SER A 518 2.57 67.91 -18.79
C SER A 518 3.77 68.63 -18.12
N PRO A 519 4.38 69.65 -18.76
CA PRO A 519 5.75 70.11 -18.49
C PRO A 519 5.83 71.20 -17.39
N PRO A 520 7.04 71.59 -16.95
CA PRO A 520 7.23 72.49 -15.79
C PRO A 520 7.44 73.97 -16.17
N SER A 521 6.98 74.87 -15.31
CA SER A 521 7.31 76.31 -15.21
C SER A 521 6.72 76.81 -13.88
N GLU A 522 7.27 77.69 -13.08
CA GLU A 522 8.45 78.56 -13.07
C GLU A 522 8.58 79.08 -11.61
N VAL A 523 9.78 79.50 -11.24
CA VAL A 523 10.13 80.19 -9.98
C VAL A 523 9.51 81.60 -9.96
N PRO A 524 9.25 82.18 -8.77
CA PRO A 524 9.85 83.50 -8.54
C PRO A 524 10.57 83.63 -7.19
N ASP A 525 11.70 84.30 -7.28
CA ASP A 525 12.56 84.79 -6.22
C ASP A 525 11.95 85.97 -5.43
N ASP A 526 12.48 86.10 -4.21
CA ASP A 526 12.83 87.32 -3.48
C ASP A 526 11.92 88.00 -2.43
N ILE A 527 12.38 87.85 -1.17
CA ILE A 527 12.89 88.88 -0.21
C ILE A 527 11.90 89.91 0.39
N ASP A 528 11.66 89.89 1.71
CA ASP A 528 12.40 90.63 2.78
C ASP A 528 11.60 90.76 4.10
N LEU A 529 12.21 90.32 5.21
CA LEU A 529 12.31 90.91 6.58
C LEU A 529 12.46 89.84 7.68
#